data_AF-A0A9E2MH84-F1
#
_entry.id   AF-A0A9E2MH84-F1
#
_cell.length_a   1.000
_cell.length_b   1.000
_cell.length_c   1.000
_cell.angle_alpha   90.00
_cell.angle_beta   90.00
_cell.angle_gamma   90.00
#
_symmetry.space_group_name_H-M   'P 1'
#
loop_
_entity.id
_entity.type
_entity.pdbx_description
1 polymer ?
#
loop_
_entity_poly.entity_id
_entity_poly.type
_entity_poly.pdbx_seq_one_letter_code
_entity_poly.pdbx_strand_id
1 'polypeptide(L)' 'WTKFSPTIANALTGEEDARDIDALKSIAQKAKIEIPAMISGLFEKPIAQDTVIDKENIEKEILAFI' A
#
# COMPACT_ATOMS: atom_id res chain seq x y z
N TRP A 1 2.02 0.22 0.29
CA TRP A 1 2.86 0.84 -0.76
C TRP A 1 1.91 1.78 -1.50
N THR A 2 1.71 3.04 -1.12
CA THR A 2 2.51 3.98 -0.34
C THR A 2 1.64 4.51 0.81
N LYS A 3 2.21 4.82 1.99
CA LYS A 3 1.45 5.52 3.05
C LYS A 3 0.85 6.86 2.59
N PHE A 4 1.28 7.35 1.42
CA PHE A 4 0.86 8.61 0.84
C PHE A 4 -0.33 8.46 -0.12
N SER A 5 -0.61 7.29 -0.68
CA SER A 5 -1.72 7.12 -1.64
C SER A 5 -3.06 7.51 -1.01
N PRO A 6 -3.41 7.02 0.20
CA PRO A 6 -4.64 7.44 0.88
C PRO A 6 -4.63 8.93 1.24
N THR A 7 -3.48 9.48 1.63
CA THR A 7 -3.34 10.92 1.93
C THR A 7 -3.56 11.79 0.71
N ILE A 8 -3.03 11.40 -0.45
CA ILE A 8 -3.20 12.11 -1.72
C ILE A 8 -4.66 11.98 -2.20
N ALA A 9 -5.25 10.79 -2.10
CA ALA A 9 -6.66 10.58 -2.43
C ALA A 9 -7.56 11.46 -1.55
N ASN A 10 -7.34 11.49 -0.24
CA ASN A 10 -8.04 12.39 0.67
C ASN A 10 -7.88 13.85 0.24
N ALA A 11 -6.66 14.33 0.00
CA ALA A 11 -6.42 15.70 -0.41
C ALA A 11 -7.13 16.09 -1.73
N LEU A 12 -7.33 15.14 -2.65
CA LEU A 12 -7.93 15.38 -3.96
C LEU A 12 -9.45 15.12 -4.03
N THR A 13 -9.98 14.31 -3.11
CA THR A 13 -11.35 13.77 -3.20
C THR A 13 -12.15 13.85 -1.89
N GLY A 14 -11.48 14.01 -0.75
CA GLY A 14 -12.08 13.94 0.58
C GLY A 14 -12.32 12.52 1.08
N GLU A 15 -11.87 11.48 0.36
CA GLU A 15 -11.97 10.09 0.82
C GLU A 15 -11.05 9.82 2.03
N GLU A 16 -11.64 9.37 3.13
CA GLU A 16 -10.92 8.89 4.32
C GLU A 16 -10.86 7.34 4.31
N ASP A 17 -9.74 6.78 4.81
CA ASP A 17 -9.53 5.34 4.95
C ASP A 17 -9.60 4.49 3.67
N ALA A 18 -9.17 5.05 2.54
CA ALA A 18 -9.02 4.29 1.30
C ALA A 18 -7.82 3.32 1.38
N ARG A 19 -8.03 2.05 0.99
CA ARG A 19 -6.92 1.12 0.74
C ARG A 19 -6.06 1.65 -0.42
N ASP A 20 -4.77 1.34 -0.42
CA ASP A 20 -3.80 1.86 -1.41
C ASP A 20 -4.29 1.71 -2.88
N ILE A 21 -4.91 0.57 -3.23
CA ILE A 21 -5.43 0.33 -4.58
C ILE A 21 -6.66 1.18 -4.93
N ASP A 22 -7.54 1.40 -3.96
CA ASP A 22 -8.76 2.18 -4.14
C ASP A 22 -8.39 3.67 -4.26
N ALA A 23 -7.45 4.13 -3.41
CA ALA A 23 -6.86 5.45 -3.49
C ALA A 23 -6.20 5.72 -4.86
N LEU A 24 -5.41 4.77 -5.38
CA LEU A 24 -4.77 4.89 -6.69
C LEU A 24 -5.79 4.99 -7.83
N LYS A 25 -6.88 4.20 -7.79
CA LYS A 25 -7.97 4.28 -8.78
C LYS A 25 -8.68 5.63 -8.72
N SER A 26 -8.98 6.12 -7.53
CA SER A 26 -9.62 7.42 -7.28
C SER A 26 -8.79 8.57 -7.85
N ILE A 27 -7.48 8.57 -7.58
CA ILE A 27 -6.53 9.57 -8.12
C ILE A 27 -6.47 9.51 -9.65
N ALA A 28 -6.33 8.31 -10.22
CA ALA A 28 -6.25 8.13 -11.67
C ALA A 28 -7.51 8.63 -12.40
N GLN A 29 -8.68 8.32 -11.85
CA GLN A 29 -9.97 8.81 -12.37
C GLN A 29 -10.06 10.33 -12.29
N LYS A 30 -9.68 10.93 -11.15
CA LYS A 30 -9.71 12.39 -10.95
C LYS A 30 -8.75 13.13 -11.90
N ALA A 31 -7.56 12.58 -12.10
CA ALA A 31 -6.53 13.13 -12.97
C ALA A 31 -6.73 12.79 -14.46
N LYS A 32 -7.69 11.93 -14.80
CA LYS A 32 -7.94 11.43 -16.16
C LYS A 32 -6.71 10.77 -16.79
N ILE A 33 -6.00 9.98 -15.99
CA ILE A 33 -4.82 9.21 -16.41
C ILE A 33 -5.07 7.73 -16.15
N GLU A 34 -4.30 6.88 -16.82
CA GLU A 34 -4.28 5.45 -16.56
C GLU A 34 -3.22 5.10 -15.52
N ILE A 35 -3.49 4.09 -14.69
CA ILE A 35 -2.47 3.52 -13.80
C ILE A 35 -1.52 2.68 -14.66
N PRO A 36 -0.20 2.94 -14.63
CA PRO A 36 0.75 2.14 -15.40
C PRO A 36 0.66 0.65 -15.04
N ALA A 37 0.72 -0.22 -16.05
CA ALA A 37 0.60 -1.68 -15.86
C ALA A 37 1.63 -2.27 -14.88
N MET A 38 2.82 -1.66 -14.79
CA MET A 38 3.83 -2.04 -13.80
C MET A 38 3.34 -1.85 -12.37
N ILE A 39 2.60 -0.77 -12.10
CA ILE A 39 2.08 -0.44 -10.76
C ILE A 39 0.88 -1.32 -10.42
N SER A 40 -0.05 -1.52 -11.37
CA SER A 40 -1.20 -2.41 -11.15
C SER A 40 -0.75 -3.85 -10.88
N GLY A 41 0.25 -4.33 -11.62
CA GLY A 41 0.81 -5.67 -11.46
C GLY A 41 1.48 -5.92 -10.10
N LEU A 42 1.81 -4.88 -9.32
CA LEU A 42 2.31 -5.05 -7.96
C LEU A 42 1.25 -5.62 -7.01
N PHE A 43 -0.03 -5.29 -7.21
CA PHE A 43 -1.12 -5.75 -6.36
C PHE A 43 -1.51 -7.22 -6.60
N GLU A 44 -1.04 -7.79 -7.71
CA GLU A 44 -1.25 -9.20 -8.07
C GLU A 44 -0.09 -10.10 -7.65
N LYS A 45 1.03 -9.51 -7.20
CA LYS A 45 2.18 -10.30 -6.74
C LYS A 45 1.83 -11.03 -5.45
N PRO A 46 2.31 -12.28 -5.28
CA PRO A 46 2.16 -12.98 -4.03
C PRO A 46 2.87 -12.22 -2.90
N ILE A 47 2.34 -12.33 -1.69
CA ILE A 47 2.99 -11.81 -0.49
C ILE A 47 4.32 -12.57 -0.33
N ALA A 48 5.44 -11.85 -0.43
CA ALA A 48 6.76 -12.46 -0.32
C ALA A 48 7.17 -12.78 1.12
N GLN A 49 6.60 -12.06 2.09
CA GLN A 49 6.84 -12.22 3.53
C GLN A 49 5.49 -12.15 4.25
N ASP A 50 4.99 -13.31 4.66
CA ASP A 50 3.69 -13.50 5.31
C ASP A 50 3.79 -13.62 6.84
N THR A 51 5.01 -13.69 7.38
CA THR A 51 5.25 -13.69 8.83
C THR A 51 4.74 -12.41 9.48
N VAL A 52 3.79 -12.57 10.41
CA VAL A 52 3.30 -11.49 11.29
C VAL A 52 3.97 -11.64 12.65
N ILE A 53 4.60 -10.57 13.13
CA ILE A 53 5.35 -10.54 14.39
C ILE A 53 4.69 -9.52 15.32
N ASP A 54 4.35 -9.94 16.53
CA ASP A 54 3.92 -9.02 17.59
C ASP A 54 5.04 -8.04 17.93
N LYS A 55 4.69 -6.77 18.14
CA LYS A 55 5.68 -5.69 18.27
C LYS A 55 6.67 -5.94 19.40
N GLU A 56 6.19 -6.54 20.49
CA GLU A 56 6.95 -6.92 21.67
C GLU A 56 8.02 -7.98 21.37
N ASN A 57 7.88 -8.74 20.28
CA ASN A 57 8.76 -9.85 19.90
C ASN A 57 9.74 -9.50 18.78
N ILE A 58 9.70 -8.28 18.22
CA ILE A 58 10.52 -7.88 17.06
C ILE A 58 12.02 -8.11 17.30
N GLU A 59 12.54 -7.75 18.48
CA GLU A 59 13.97 -7.90 18.80
C GLU A 59 14.40 -9.37 18.77
N LYS A 60 13.61 -10.24 19.39
CA LYS A 60 13.88 -11.68 19.44
C LYS A 60 13.88 -12.28 18.05
N GLU A 61 12.91 -11.92 17.21
CA GLU A 61 12.84 -12.40 15.83
C GLU A 61 14.05 -11.94 15.02
N ILE A 62 14.46 -10.66 15.12
CA ILE A 62 15.66 -10.16 14.44
C ILE A 62 16.90 -10.97 14.82
N LEU A 63 17.09 -11.28 16.10
CA LEU A 63 18.22 -12.08 16.57
C LEU A 63 18.18 -13.52 16.06
N ALA A 64 17.00 -14.09 15.79
CA ALA A 64 16.87 -15.44 15.23
C ALA A 64 17.26 -15.53 13.74
N PHE A 65 17.31 -14.40 13.03
CA PHE A 65 17.72 -14.34 11.61
C PHE A 65 19.24 -14.18 11.41
N ILE A 66 20.00 -13.86 12.45
CA ILE A 66 21.46 -13.61 12.42
C ILE A 66 22.21 -14.89 12.83
#